data_AF-A0A1S0ZGK3-F1
#
_entry.id   AF-A0A1S0ZGK3-F1
#
_cell.length_a   1.000
_cell.length_b   1.000
_cell.length_c   1.000
_cell.angle_alpha   90.00
_cell.angle_beta   90.00
_cell.angle_gamma   90.00
#
_symmetry.space_group_name_H-M   'P 1'
#
loop_
_entity.id
_entity.type
_entity.pdbx_description
1 polymer ?
#
loop_
_entity_poly.entity_id
_entity_poly.type
_entity_poly.pdbx_seq_one_letter_code
_entity_poly.pdbx_strand_id
1 'polypeptide(L)'
;MRRITPFFPFFVLLVSHFSLAISYPLPPEGSRLVGQPVTITVPQNNTQPLESFAARYGQGLSNMLEANPGVDVFLPQSGSTLVVPQQLILPDTVREGIVVNVAEMRLYYYPAGTNTVEVLPIGIGQAGRETPRNWVTAVERKQDGPVWVPTANTRREYAKEGKTLPAMVPAGPDNPMGLYAIYIGRLYAIHGTNANFGIGLRVSQGCIRLRNDDIKYLFDHVPVGTRVQIIDRPVKFSVEPDGSRWLEVHEPLSRNRAEFESDKKVPLPVTPVLRTFIKGDDVDTSRVNEVLERRSGMPVNISAGRSGL
;
A
#
# COMPACT_ATOMS: atom_id res chain seq x y z
N MET A 1 4.90 -20.06 64.24
CA MET A 1 5.65 -19.78 62.99
C MET A 1 4.67 -19.76 61.82
N ARG A 2 4.22 -18.59 61.38
CA ARG A 2 3.31 -18.43 60.21
C ARG A 2 4.16 -18.48 58.93
N ARG A 3 3.92 -19.46 58.07
CA ARG A 3 4.52 -19.54 56.73
C ARG A 3 3.80 -18.56 55.80
N ILE A 4 4.53 -17.58 55.30
CA ILE A 4 4.07 -16.64 54.27
C ILE A 4 4.53 -17.23 52.93
N THR A 5 3.58 -17.63 52.09
CA THR A 5 3.83 -18.00 50.69
C THR A 5 3.95 -16.72 49.86
N PRO A 6 5.02 -16.54 49.05
CA PRO A 6 5.13 -15.37 48.20
C PRO A 6 4.25 -15.57 46.96
N PHE A 7 3.27 -14.68 46.79
CA PHE A 7 2.52 -14.53 45.54
C PHE A 7 3.45 -13.87 44.51
N PHE A 8 3.85 -14.61 43.47
CA PHE A 8 4.59 -14.05 42.35
C PHE A 8 3.55 -13.53 41.34
N PRO A 9 3.49 -12.22 41.06
CA PRO A 9 2.57 -11.72 40.05
C PRO A 9 3.12 -12.11 38.67
N PHE A 10 2.36 -12.91 37.93
CA PHE A 10 2.64 -13.22 36.53
C PHE A 10 2.36 -11.96 35.71
N PHE A 11 3.40 -11.20 35.40
CA PHE A 11 3.32 -10.03 34.53
C PHE A 11 3.10 -10.55 33.09
N VAL A 12 1.86 -10.54 32.62
CA VAL A 12 1.57 -10.76 31.20
C VAL A 12 2.05 -9.50 30.46
N LEU A 13 3.20 -9.60 29.81
CA LEU A 13 3.66 -8.62 28.83
C LEU A 13 2.70 -8.66 27.63
N LEU A 14 1.74 -7.74 27.62
CA LEU A 14 1.02 -7.37 26.40
C LEU A 14 2.01 -6.68 25.46
N VAL A 15 2.66 -7.47 24.60
CA VAL A 15 3.43 -6.92 23.48
C VAL A 15 2.40 -6.44 22.47
N SER A 16 2.07 -5.16 22.54
CA SER A 16 1.32 -4.48 21.51
C SER A 16 2.18 -4.41 20.25
N HIS A 17 1.92 -5.32 19.32
CA HIS A 17 2.52 -5.32 17.99
C HIS A 17 1.83 -4.23 17.16
N PHE A 18 2.29 -3.00 17.33
CA PHE A 18 1.88 -1.86 16.52
C PHE A 18 2.60 -1.92 15.17
N SER A 19 1.90 -1.61 14.09
CA SER A 19 2.46 -1.62 12.74
C SER A 19 3.31 -0.38 12.53
N LEU A 20 4.61 -0.59 12.37
CA LEU A 20 5.53 0.40 11.82
C LEU A 20 5.65 0.18 10.30
N ALA A 21 6.18 1.17 9.59
CA ALA A 21 6.57 1.03 8.19
C ALA A 21 7.42 -0.25 7.99
N ILE A 22 7.23 -0.94 6.87
CA ILE A 22 8.09 -2.09 6.57
C ILE A 22 9.37 -1.56 5.92
N SER A 23 10.46 -1.63 6.68
CA SER A 23 11.80 -1.24 6.23
C SER A 23 12.48 -2.41 5.53
N TYR A 24 12.95 -2.18 4.31
CA TYR A 24 13.79 -3.11 3.57
C TYR A 24 15.16 -2.50 3.35
N PRO A 25 16.26 -3.27 3.52
CA PRO A 25 17.54 -2.88 2.92
C PRO A 25 17.36 -2.70 1.42
N LEU A 26 17.96 -1.65 0.86
CA LEU A 26 17.99 -1.52 -0.60
C LEU A 26 18.75 -2.70 -1.18
N PRO A 27 18.19 -3.34 -2.23
CA PRO A 27 18.84 -4.46 -2.85
C PRO A 27 20.10 -3.99 -3.59
N PRO A 28 21.06 -4.90 -3.87
CA PRO A 28 22.27 -4.59 -4.62
C PRO A 28 21.97 -3.87 -5.94
N GLU A 29 22.97 -3.21 -6.49
CA GLU A 29 22.85 -2.58 -7.81
C GLU A 29 22.37 -3.59 -8.86
N GLY A 30 21.43 -3.17 -9.70
CA GLY A 30 20.77 -4.02 -10.70
C GLY A 30 19.62 -4.88 -10.18
N SER A 31 19.52 -5.15 -8.87
CA SER A 31 18.38 -5.87 -8.28
C SER A 31 17.27 -4.90 -7.90
N ARG A 32 15.99 -5.32 -8.04
CA ARG A 32 14.82 -4.57 -7.55
C ARG A 32 13.92 -5.40 -6.65
N LEU A 33 14.18 -6.70 -6.51
CA LEU A 33 13.41 -7.58 -5.65
C LEU A 33 13.82 -7.39 -4.18
N VAL A 34 12.84 -7.15 -3.31
CA VAL A 34 13.05 -7.01 -1.85
C VAL A 34 12.02 -7.80 -1.08
N GLY A 35 12.36 -8.16 0.16
CA GLY A 35 11.46 -8.86 1.06
C GLY A 35 11.23 -10.32 0.68
N GLN A 36 10.33 -10.96 1.42
CA GLN A 36 9.89 -12.35 1.22
C GLN A 36 8.40 -12.43 1.55
N PRO A 37 7.61 -13.32 0.90
CA PRO A 37 6.24 -13.55 1.30
C PRO A 37 6.22 -14.22 2.67
N VAL A 38 5.24 -13.87 3.50
CA VAL A 38 5.04 -14.48 4.81
C VAL A 38 3.70 -15.19 4.83
N THR A 39 3.69 -16.44 5.27
CA THR A 39 2.47 -17.21 5.44
C THR A 39 2.10 -17.25 6.92
N ILE A 40 0.86 -16.90 7.24
CA ILE A 40 0.35 -16.86 8.62
C ILE A 40 -0.90 -17.74 8.74
N THR A 41 -1.15 -18.26 9.94
CA THR A 41 -2.39 -18.96 10.26
C THR A 41 -3.35 -18.00 10.94
N VAL A 42 -4.60 -17.95 10.48
CA VAL A 42 -5.68 -17.23 11.17
C VAL A 42 -5.92 -17.92 12.52
N PRO A 43 -5.86 -17.20 13.66
CA PRO A 43 -6.05 -17.80 14.97
C PRO A 43 -7.36 -18.59 15.09
N GLN A 44 -7.36 -19.61 15.93
CA GLN A 44 -8.60 -20.29 16.31
C GLN A 44 -9.53 -19.29 17.01
N ASN A 45 -10.84 -19.39 16.76
CA ASN A 45 -11.86 -18.45 17.25
C ASN A 45 -11.61 -16.99 16.82
N ASN A 46 -11.16 -16.77 15.59
CA ASN A 46 -10.96 -15.44 15.04
C ASN A 46 -12.26 -14.62 15.08
N THR A 47 -12.16 -13.39 15.56
CA THR A 47 -13.24 -12.38 15.56
C THR A 47 -12.83 -11.11 14.81
N GLN A 48 -11.64 -11.10 14.21
CA GLN A 48 -11.04 -9.94 13.58
C GLN A 48 -11.28 -9.96 12.05
N PRO A 49 -11.61 -8.82 11.44
CA PRO A 49 -11.70 -8.70 9.98
C PRO A 49 -10.33 -8.75 9.31
N LEU A 50 -10.31 -8.92 7.99
CA LEU A 50 -9.07 -8.95 7.20
C LEU A 50 -8.25 -7.66 7.35
N GLU A 51 -8.90 -6.51 7.52
CA GLU A 51 -8.22 -5.22 7.77
C GLU A 51 -7.35 -5.27 9.03
N SER A 52 -7.74 -6.00 10.08
CA SER A 52 -6.90 -6.14 11.29
C SER A 52 -5.59 -6.88 11.00
N PHE A 53 -5.63 -7.87 10.10
CA PHE A 53 -4.42 -8.56 9.64
C PHE A 53 -3.61 -7.67 8.71
N ALA A 54 -4.25 -7.00 7.75
CA ALA A 54 -3.60 -6.05 6.85
C ALA A 54 -2.84 -4.96 7.64
N ALA A 55 -3.51 -4.35 8.62
CA ALA A 55 -2.92 -3.37 9.51
C ALA A 55 -1.74 -3.94 10.28
N ARG A 56 -1.89 -5.11 10.94
CA ARG A 56 -0.82 -5.74 11.73
C ARG A 56 0.45 -5.99 10.93
N TYR A 57 0.32 -6.35 9.66
CA TYR A 57 1.45 -6.72 8.80
C TYR A 57 1.85 -5.64 7.79
N GLY A 58 1.43 -4.39 8.00
CA GLY A 58 1.82 -3.25 7.15
C GLY A 58 1.34 -3.35 5.71
N GLN A 59 0.20 -3.98 5.45
CA GLN A 59 -0.39 -4.16 4.12
C GLN A 59 -1.64 -3.31 3.91
N GLY A 60 -1.96 -3.00 2.65
CA GLY A 60 -3.25 -2.48 2.26
C GLY A 60 -4.28 -3.60 2.11
N LEU A 61 -5.56 -3.29 2.30
CA LEU A 61 -6.62 -4.30 2.18
C LEU A 61 -6.67 -4.92 0.78
N SER A 62 -6.50 -4.13 -0.30
CA SER A 62 -6.43 -4.65 -1.66
C SER A 62 -5.28 -5.63 -1.85
N ASN A 63 -4.10 -5.37 -1.29
CA ASN A 63 -2.94 -6.25 -1.42
C ASN A 63 -3.21 -7.61 -0.77
N MET A 64 -3.86 -7.61 0.40
CA MET A 64 -4.28 -8.86 1.06
C MET A 64 -5.31 -9.63 0.22
N LEU A 65 -6.25 -8.94 -0.42
CA LEU A 65 -7.26 -9.57 -1.28
C LEU A 65 -6.67 -10.14 -2.57
N GLU A 66 -5.73 -9.42 -3.20
CA GLU A 66 -5.01 -9.90 -4.38
C GLU A 66 -4.25 -11.19 -4.07
N ALA A 67 -3.55 -11.24 -2.93
CA ALA A 67 -2.76 -12.38 -2.50
C ALA A 67 -3.60 -13.58 -2.03
N ASN A 68 -4.81 -13.35 -1.50
CA ASN A 68 -5.66 -14.37 -0.87
C ASN A 68 -7.03 -14.48 -1.57
N PRO A 69 -7.13 -15.23 -2.68
CA PRO A 69 -8.36 -15.31 -3.45
C PRO A 69 -9.44 -16.05 -2.65
N GLY A 70 -10.64 -15.47 -2.58
CA GLY A 70 -11.77 -16.04 -1.85
C GLY A 70 -11.74 -15.85 -0.33
N VAL A 71 -10.77 -15.09 0.20
CA VAL A 71 -10.76 -14.74 1.63
C VAL A 71 -12.00 -13.92 2.00
N ASP A 72 -12.60 -14.24 3.15
CA ASP A 72 -13.66 -13.44 3.73
C ASP A 72 -13.05 -12.14 4.33
N VAL A 73 -13.46 -10.99 3.78
CA VAL A 73 -13.00 -9.66 4.22
C VAL A 73 -13.46 -9.35 5.65
N PHE A 74 -14.66 -9.79 6.01
CA PHE A 74 -15.31 -9.48 7.29
C PHE A 74 -14.84 -10.43 8.38
N LEU A 75 -14.62 -11.70 8.06
CA LEU A 75 -14.20 -12.70 9.04
C LEU A 75 -13.37 -13.82 8.40
N PRO A 76 -12.06 -13.62 8.20
CA PRO A 76 -11.16 -14.68 7.73
C PRO A 76 -11.34 -15.96 8.55
N GLN A 77 -11.45 -17.09 7.86
CA GLN A 77 -11.82 -18.37 8.45
C GLN A 77 -10.78 -18.81 9.49
N SER A 78 -11.22 -19.17 10.70
CA SER A 78 -10.33 -19.67 11.76
C SER A 78 -9.52 -20.90 11.29
N GLY A 79 -8.23 -20.92 11.59
CA GLY A 79 -7.32 -22.00 11.19
C GLY A 79 -6.93 -22.01 9.72
N SER A 80 -7.52 -21.15 8.88
CA SER A 80 -7.08 -20.98 7.49
C SER A 80 -5.72 -20.30 7.40
N THR A 81 -5.12 -20.36 6.21
CA THR A 81 -3.83 -19.73 5.91
C THR A 81 -4.06 -18.42 5.16
N LEU A 82 -3.31 -17.38 5.54
CA LEU A 82 -3.20 -16.13 4.80
C LEU A 82 -1.77 -15.91 4.34
N VAL A 83 -1.61 -15.49 3.09
CA VAL A 83 -0.36 -14.99 2.52
C VAL A 83 -0.31 -13.47 2.72
N VAL A 84 0.79 -13.00 3.29
CA VAL A 84 1.11 -11.57 3.46
C VAL A 84 2.14 -11.22 2.36
N PRO A 85 1.78 -10.36 1.38
CA PRO A 85 2.61 -10.07 0.22
C PRO A 85 3.71 -9.03 0.53
N GLN A 86 4.68 -9.41 1.37
CA GLN A 86 5.81 -8.58 1.78
C GLN A 86 7.02 -8.66 0.83
N GLN A 87 7.01 -9.58 -0.15
CA GLN A 87 7.96 -9.54 -1.26
C GLN A 87 7.42 -8.64 -2.37
N LEU A 88 8.27 -7.78 -2.92
CA LEU A 88 7.88 -6.88 -4.00
C LEU A 88 9.09 -6.51 -4.87
N ILE A 89 8.81 -6.07 -6.09
CA ILE A 89 9.72 -5.40 -7.00
C ILE A 89 9.60 -3.90 -6.76
N LEU A 90 10.68 -3.22 -6.38
CA LEU A 90 10.72 -1.77 -6.24
C LEU A 90 10.35 -1.11 -7.58
N PRO A 91 9.57 -0.01 -7.62
CA PRO A 91 9.24 0.67 -8.87
C PRO A 91 10.48 1.09 -9.67
N ASP A 92 10.33 1.14 -11.00
CA ASP A 92 11.40 1.57 -11.91
C ASP A 92 11.48 3.10 -11.93
N THR A 93 11.97 3.66 -10.82
CA THR A 93 12.09 5.09 -10.58
C THR A 93 13.41 5.38 -9.87
N VAL A 94 13.75 6.66 -9.74
CA VAL A 94 14.81 7.08 -8.83
C VAL A 94 14.49 6.62 -7.40
N ARG A 95 15.51 6.12 -6.69
CA ARG A 95 15.43 5.70 -5.29
C ARG A 95 15.68 6.90 -4.37
N GLU A 96 14.85 7.92 -4.49
CA GLU A 96 15.02 9.21 -3.82
C GLU A 96 13.67 9.77 -3.35
N GLY A 97 13.62 10.20 -2.08
CA GLY A 97 12.45 10.84 -1.50
C GLY A 97 11.26 9.89 -1.47
N ILE A 98 10.10 10.39 -1.88
CA ILE A 98 8.85 9.62 -1.87
C ILE A 98 8.46 9.24 -3.29
N VAL A 99 8.15 7.96 -3.50
CA VAL A 99 7.48 7.44 -4.69
C VAL A 99 6.15 6.82 -4.28
N VAL A 100 5.06 7.24 -4.90
CA VAL A 100 3.71 6.74 -4.65
C VAL A 100 3.27 5.98 -5.89
N ASN A 101 3.08 4.67 -5.78
CA ASN A 101 2.46 3.89 -6.85
C ASN A 101 0.98 3.65 -6.52
N VAL A 102 0.11 4.42 -7.14
CA VAL A 102 -1.34 4.36 -6.87
C VAL A 102 -1.95 3.04 -7.35
N ALA A 103 -1.32 2.33 -8.28
CA ALA A 103 -1.81 1.08 -8.83
C ALA A 103 -1.73 -0.08 -7.83
N GLU A 104 -0.77 -0.05 -6.92
CA GLU A 104 -0.53 -1.11 -5.93
C GLU A 104 -0.78 -0.65 -4.50
N MET A 105 -1.32 0.56 -4.31
CA MET A 105 -1.63 1.14 -3.00
C MET A 105 -0.42 1.19 -2.06
N ARG A 106 0.76 1.55 -2.59
CA ARG A 106 1.99 1.70 -1.79
C ARG A 106 2.66 3.05 -1.98
N LEU A 107 3.23 3.53 -0.88
CA LEU A 107 4.19 4.61 -0.81
C LEU A 107 5.56 4.04 -0.44
N TYR A 108 6.57 4.41 -1.20
CA TYR A 108 7.97 4.09 -1.00
C TYR A 108 8.68 5.35 -0.53
N TYR A 109 9.27 5.33 0.66
CA TYR A 109 10.13 6.41 1.12
C TYR A 109 11.57 5.91 1.15
N TYR A 110 12.47 6.65 0.49
CA TYR A 110 13.91 6.44 0.45
C TYR A 110 14.57 7.50 1.33
N PRO A 111 14.84 7.22 2.61
CA PRO A 111 15.40 8.21 3.52
C PRO A 111 16.82 8.61 3.09
N ALA A 112 17.10 9.92 3.14
CA ALA A 112 18.43 10.42 2.78
C ALA A 112 19.49 9.88 3.76
N GLY A 113 20.62 9.42 3.22
CA GLY A 113 21.75 8.93 4.03
C GLY A 113 21.55 7.52 4.62
N THR A 114 20.46 6.83 4.29
CA THR A 114 20.28 5.40 4.61
C THR A 114 20.39 4.56 3.34
N ASN A 115 20.59 3.25 3.52
CA ASN A 115 20.49 2.27 2.45
C ASN A 115 19.23 1.42 2.61
N THR A 116 18.10 2.09 2.87
CA THR A 116 16.80 1.44 3.11
C THR A 116 15.71 2.04 2.24
N VAL A 117 14.60 1.30 2.12
CA VAL A 117 13.33 1.79 1.60
C VAL A 117 12.23 1.38 2.57
N GLU A 118 11.44 2.37 2.97
CA GLU A 118 10.27 2.20 3.82
C GLU A 118 9.05 2.07 2.92
N VAL A 119 8.30 0.98 3.04
CA VAL A 119 7.10 0.74 2.24
C VAL A 119 5.88 0.81 3.13
N LEU A 120 4.98 1.74 2.81
CA LEU A 120 3.77 2.01 3.58
C LEU A 120 2.53 1.83 2.70
N PRO A 121 1.50 1.14 3.18
CA PRO A 121 0.25 1.00 2.45
C PRO A 121 -0.54 2.31 2.49
N ILE A 122 -1.22 2.64 1.40
CA ILE A 122 -1.97 3.90 1.27
C ILE A 122 -3.42 3.68 0.85
N GLY A 123 -4.30 4.59 1.24
CA GLY A 123 -5.61 4.79 0.61
C GLY A 123 -5.55 5.96 -0.37
N ILE A 124 -6.30 5.89 -1.46
CA ILE A 124 -6.29 6.92 -2.52
C ILE A 124 -7.70 7.42 -2.84
N GLY A 125 -7.77 8.39 -3.75
CA GLY A 125 -9.00 8.97 -4.26
C GLY A 125 -9.93 7.95 -4.92
N GLN A 126 -11.23 8.06 -4.62
CA GLN A 126 -12.26 7.28 -5.31
C GLN A 126 -12.32 7.61 -6.81
N ALA A 127 -12.90 6.72 -7.61
CA ALA A 127 -13.16 7.01 -9.03
C ALA A 127 -14.01 8.28 -9.18
N GLY A 128 -13.61 9.19 -10.08
CA GLY A 128 -14.15 10.54 -10.23
C GLY A 128 -13.57 11.59 -9.28
N ARG A 129 -12.69 11.19 -8.35
CA ARG A 129 -11.96 12.06 -7.42
C ARG A 129 -10.51 11.55 -7.28
N GLU A 130 -9.88 11.32 -8.42
CA GLU A 130 -8.62 10.58 -8.49
C GLU A 130 -7.47 11.32 -7.81
N THR A 131 -6.62 10.55 -7.14
CA THR A 131 -5.26 10.98 -6.85
C THR A 131 -4.50 11.21 -8.16
N PRO A 132 -3.70 12.28 -8.28
CA PRO A 132 -2.96 12.57 -9.51
C PRO A 132 -2.10 11.38 -9.96
N ARG A 133 -1.91 11.26 -11.27
CA ARG A 133 -1.03 10.25 -11.87
C ARG A 133 0.09 10.96 -12.62
N ASN A 134 1.27 10.36 -12.66
CA ASN A 134 2.45 10.85 -13.39
C ASN A 134 2.81 12.31 -13.02
N TRP A 135 2.88 12.60 -11.72
CA TRP A 135 3.16 13.94 -11.21
C TRP A 135 4.39 13.92 -10.30
N VAL A 136 5.34 14.80 -10.56
CA VAL A 136 6.51 15.06 -9.70
C VAL A 136 6.32 16.41 -9.02
N THR A 137 6.54 16.43 -7.70
CA THR A 137 6.40 17.59 -6.82
C THR A 137 7.38 17.44 -5.65
N ALA A 138 7.22 18.24 -4.60
CA ALA A 138 7.97 18.14 -3.36
C ALA A 138 7.03 18.37 -2.16
N VAL A 139 7.50 17.97 -0.98
CA VAL A 139 6.88 18.35 0.29
C VAL A 139 7.00 19.86 0.47
N GLU A 140 5.89 20.59 0.42
CA GLU A 140 5.87 22.05 0.57
C GLU A 140 5.85 22.47 2.05
N ARG A 141 5.08 21.74 2.86
CA ARG A 141 4.98 21.98 4.31
C ARG A 141 4.40 20.78 5.03
N LYS A 142 4.57 20.74 6.35
CA LYS A 142 3.96 19.75 7.23
C LYS A 142 3.14 20.44 8.31
N GLN A 143 2.07 19.81 8.76
CA GLN A 143 1.22 20.32 9.83
C GLN A 143 0.81 19.20 10.80
N ASP A 144 1.14 19.39 12.07
CA ASP A 144 0.53 18.69 13.20
C ASP A 144 -0.84 19.34 13.46
N GLY A 145 -1.87 18.53 13.73
CA GLY A 145 -3.24 18.97 13.89
C GLY A 145 -3.74 19.71 12.65
N PRO A 146 -3.82 19.05 11.47
CA PRO A 146 -4.33 19.70 10.29
C PRO A 146 -5.79 20.13 10.48
N VAL A 147 -6.13 21.30 9.96
CA VAL A 147 -7.52 21.71 9.82
C VAL A 147 -8.01 21.26 8.45
N TRP A 148 -9.21 20.67 8.39
CA TRP A 148 -9.80 20.27 7.12
C TRP A 148 -10.81 21.31 6.63
N VAL A 149 -10.56 21.85 5.45
CA VAL A 149 -11.49 22.75 4.75
C VAL A 149 -11.99 22.02 3.49
N PRO A 150 -13.25 21.57 3.46
CA PRO A 150 -13.82 20.94 2.29
C PRO A 150 -13.73 21.82 1.05
N THR A 151 -13.18 21.28 -0.04
CA THR A 151 -13.10 22.00 -1.32
C THR A 151 -14.50 22.30 -1.87
N ALA A 152 -14.60 23.31 -2.74
CA ALA A 152 -15.86 23.61 -3.43
C ALA A 152 -16.42 22.39 -4.19
N ASN A 153 -15.54 21.55 -4.77
CA ASN A 153 -15.97 20.31 -5.41
C ASN A 153 -16.53 19.31 -4.39
N THR A 154 -15.80 19.05 -3.29
CA THR A 154 -16.27 18.16 -2.22
C THR A 154 -17.63 18.60 -1.67
N ARG A 155 -17.85 19.91 -1.49
CA ARG A 155 -19.15 20.46 -1.04
C ARG A 155 -20.28 20.18 -2.02
N ARG A 156 -20.08 20.46 -3.31
CA ARG A 156 -21.10 20.21 -4.35
C ARG A 156 -21.50 18.74 -4.38
N GLU A 157 -20.53 17.86 -4.21
CA GLU A 157 -20.76 16.43 -4.24
C GLU A 157 -21.56 15.92 -3.03
N TYR A 158 -21.20 16.34 -1.82
CA TYR A 158 -21.97 15.98 -0.62
C TYR A 158 -23.39 16.57 -0.68
N ALA A 159 -23.55 17.76 -1.26
CA ALA A 159 -24.87 18.36 -1.47
C ALA A 159 -25.78 17.53 -2.40
N LYS A 160 -25.22 16.84 -3.41
CA LYS A 160 -25.98 15.89 -4.26
C LYS A 160 -26.51 14.69 -3.47
N GLU A 161 -25.84 14.33 -2.37
CA GLU A 161 -26.27 13.28 -1.43
C GLU A 161 -27.18 13.82 -0.31
N GLY A 162 -27.60 15.09 -0.37
CA GLY A 162 -28.39 15.73 0.69
C GLY A 162 -27.59 16.03 1.97
N LYS A 163 -26.26 16.00 1.92
CA LYS A 163 -25.38 16.23 3.07
C LYS A 163 -24.75 17.63 3.01
N THR A 164 -24.82 18.36 4.12
CA THR A 164 -24.14 19.65 4.27
C THR A 164 -22.84 19.47 5.03
N LEU A 165 -21.72 19.91 4.44
CA LEU A 165 -20.42 19.89 5.11
C LEU A 165 -20.16 21.19 5.88
N PRO A 166 -19.52 21.12 7.07
CA PRO A 166 -19.13 22.31 7.81
C PRO A 166 -18.15 23.18 7.00
N ALA A 167 -18.07 24.48 7.31
CA ALA A 167 -17.13 25.39 6.66
C ALA A 167 -15.67 24.93 6.84
N MET A 168 -15.39 24.39 8.03
CA MET A 168 -14.09 23.90 8.46
C MET A 168 -14.31 22.84 9.54
N VAL A 169 -13.48 21.80 9.55
CA VAL A 169 -13.37 20.86 10.67
C VAL A 169 -12.04 21.13 11.37
N PRO A 170 -12.05 21.45 12.68
CA PRO A 170 -10.85 21.76 13.42
C PRO A 170 -9.97 20.51 13.58
N ALA A 171 -8.74 20.70 14.06
CA ALA A 171 -7.89 19.59 14.47
C ALA A 171 -8.56 18.78 15.59
N GLY A 172 -8.41 17.46 15.56
CA GLY A 172 -8.96 16.57 16.59
C GLY A 172 -9.31 15.18 16.05
N PRO A 173 -9.84 14.30 16.93
CA PRO A 173 -10.18 12.91 16.57
C PRO A 173 -11.19 12.79 15.42
N ASP A 174 -12.09 13.77 15.27
CA ASP A 174 -13.12 13.76 14.23
C ASP A 174 -12.64 14.33 12.89
N ASN A 175 -11.40 14.82 12.82
CA ASN A 175 -10.86 15.38 11.60
C ASN A 175 -10.54 14.27 10.58
N PRO A 176 -11.11 14.29 9.36
CA PRO A 176 -10.90 13.25 8.37
C PRO A 176 -9.47 13.19 7.82
N MET A 177 -8.66 14.23 8.06
CA MET A 177 -7.24 14.24 7.74
C MET A 177 -6.36 13.54 8.80
N GLY A 178 -6.94 13.12 9.93
CA GLY A 178 -6.20 12.57 11.05
C GLY A 178 -5.35 13.64 11.77
N LEU A 179 -4.29 13.17 12.44
CA LEU A 179 -3.47 14.03 13.31
C LEU A 179 -2.31 14.73 12.60
N TYR A 180 -1.89 14.24 11.43
CA TYR A 180 -0.72 14.74 10.72
C TYR A 180 -1.01 14.86 9.22
N ALA A 181 -0.47 15.91 8.60
CA ALA A 181 -0.53 16.11 7.16
C ALA A 181 0.80 16.65 6.59
N ILE A 182 1.15 16.14 5.42
CA ILE A 182 2.30 16.55 4.60
C ILE A 182 1.71 17.06 3.28
N TYR A 183 1.84 18.35 3.01
CA TYR A 183 1.28 19.00 1.83
C TYR A 183 2.28 18.94 0.68
N ILE A 184 1.80 18.59 -0.51
CA ILE A 184 2.63 18.32 -1.70
C ILE A 184 2.26 19.21 -2.89
N GLY A 185 1.52 20.30 -2.63
CA GLY A 185 1.07 21.25 -3.63
C GLY A 185 -0.28 20.93 -4.25
N ARG A 186 -0.84 21.90 -5.00
CA ARG A 186 -2.12 21.79 -5.74
C ARG A 186 -3.29 21.28 -4.87
N LEU A 187 -3.31 21.66 -3.59
CA LEU A 187 -4.30 21.23 -2.58
C LEU A 187 -4.22 19.74 -2.17
N TYR A 188 -3.23 18.98 -2.65
CA TYR A 188 -3.03 17.58 -2.26
C TYR A 188 -2.16 17.46 -1.02
N ALA A 189 -2.46 16.44 -0.22
CA ALA A 189 -1.71 16.08 0.96
C ALA A 189 -1.58 14.56 1.09
N ILE A 190 -0.50 14.15 1.75
CA ILE A 190 -0.32 12.83 2.35
C ILE A 190 -0.68 12.98 3.83
N HIS A 191 -1.70 12.29 4.31
CA HIS A 191 -2.25 12.55 5.64
C HIS A 191 -2.79 11.28 6.32
N GLY A 192 -3.14 11.39 7.60
CA GLY A 192 -3.72 10.31 8.39
C GLY A 192 -5.20 10.07 8.10
N THR A 193 -5.88 9.40 9.02
CA THR A 193 -7.31 9.16 8.92
C THR A 193 -7.92 8.96 10.30
N ASN A 194 -9.16 9.40 10.50
CA ASN A 194 -9.95 9.02 11.67
C ASN A 194 -10.79 7.74 11.46
N ALA A 195 -10.79 7.19 10.24
CA ALA A 195 -11.47 5.94 9.93
C ALA A 195 -10.59 4.73 10.29
N ASN A 196 -11.23 3.65 10.73
CA ASN A 196 -10.65 2.34 11.04
C ASN A 196 -10.49 1.42 9.80
N PHE A 197 -10.80 1.93 8.60
CA PHE A 197 -10.59 1.25 7.32
C PHE A 197 -10.30 2.28 6.22
N GLY A 198 -9.90 1.80 5.03
CA GLY A 198 -9.69 2.66 3.85
C GLY A 198 -8.29 2.63 3.26
N ILE A 199 -7.34 2.02 3.96
CA ILE A 199 -5.98 1.81 3.46
C ILE A 199 -5.95 0.58 2.54
N GLY A 200 -5.33 0.71 1.38
CA GLY A 200 -5.49 -0.25 0.28
C GLY A 200 -6.84 -0.12 -0.45
N LEU A 201 -7.56 1.01 -0.29
CA LEU A 201 -8.84 1.23 -0.96
C LEU A 201 -8.92 2.62 -1.61
N ARG A 202 -9.86 2.77 -2.54
CA ARG A 202 -10.17 4.01 -3.25
C ARG A 202 -11.34 4.73 -2.57
N VAL A 203 -11.08 5.43 -1.46
CA VAL A 203 -12.11 6.02 -0.60
C VAL A 203 -11.94 7.52 -0.35
N SER A 204 -10.80 8.10 -0.71
CA SER A 204 -10.51 9.50 -0.42
C SER A 204 -11.13 10.45 -1.45
N GLN A 205 -11.01 11.75 -1.19
CA GLN A 205 -11.42 12.84 -2.09
C GLN A 205 -10.30 13.29 -3.04
N GLY A 206 -9.24 12.49 -3.18
CA GLY A 206 -8.09 12.74 -4.06
C GLY A 206 -6.75 12.73 -3.33
N CYS A 207 -6.73 12.99 -2.02
CA CYS A 207 -5.52 12.93 -1.20
C CYS A 207 -5.07 11.49 -0.90
N ILE A 208 -3.82 11.35 -0.42
CA ILE A 208 -3.23 10.07 -0.04
C ILE A 208 -3.40 9.90 1.47
N ARG A 209 -4.00 8.78 1.89
CA ARG A 209 -4.26 8.45 3.29
C ARG A 209 -3.32 7.36 3.77
N LEU A 210 -2.88 7.45 5.02
CA LEU A 210 -2.13 6.40 5.72
C LEU A 210 -2.79 6.10 7.07
N ARG A 211 -2.42 4.97 7.67
CA ARG A 211 -2.78 4.68 9.08
C ARG A 211 -2.05 5.66 10.00
N ASN A 212 -2.50 5.73 11.25
CA ASN A 212 -2.04 6.74 12.21
C ASN A 212 -0.53 6.67 12.48
N ASP A 213 0.00 5.47 12.71
CA ASP A 213 1.42 5.28 13.00
C ASP A 213 2.28 5.52 11.75
N ASP A 214 1.78 5.08 10.59
CA ASP A 214 2.43 5.29 9.29
C ASP A 214 2.57 6.79 8.94
N ILE A 215 1.50 7.58 9.10
CA ILE A 215 1.59 9.03 8.84
C ILE A 215 2.48 9.72 9.87
N LYS A 216 2.44 9.30 11.14
CA LYS A 216 3.30 9.85 12.18
C LYS A 216 4.77 9.60 11.84
N TYR A 217 5.10 8.38 11.44
CA TYR A 217 6.43 8.03 10.99
C TYR A 217 6.90 8.94 9.84
N LEU A 218 6.10 9.08 8.78
CA LEU A 218 6.45 9.98 7.68
C LEU A 218 6.58 11.44 8.12
N PHE A 219 5.67 11.91 8.99
CA PHE A 219 5.70 13.28 9.49
C PHE A 219 7.00 13.59 10.23
N ASP A 220 7.49 12.65 11.04
CA ASP A 220 8.74 12.82 11.78
C ASP A 220 9.98 12.75 10.89
N HIS A 221 9.99 11.85 9.91
CA HIS A 221 11.20 11.48 9.18
C HIS A 221 11.35 12.11 7.80
N VAL A 222 10.30 12.69 7.22
CA VAL A 222 10.34 13.32 5.89
C VAL A 222 10.59 14.83 6.04
N PRO A 223 11.72 15.36 5.55
CA PRO A 223 11.96 16.81 5.51
C PRO A 223 11.02 17.57 4.57
N VAL A 224 10.85 18.87 4.82
CA VAL A 224 10.29 19.78 3.81
C VAL A 224 11.28 19.89 2.65
N GLY A 225 10.77 19.96 1.42
CA GLY A 225 11.56 19.93 0.20
C GLY A 225 11.84 18.52 -0.35
N THR A 226 11.53 17.46 0.39
CA THR A 226 11.67 16.08 -0.11
C THR A 226 10.87 15.87 -1.39
N ARG A 227 11.53 15.32 -2.41
CA ARG A 227 10.91 14.98 -3.70
C ARG A 227 9.76 14.00 -3.50
N VAL A 228 8.67 14.20 -4.23
CA VAL A 228 7.51 13.30 -4.27
C VAL A 228 7.18 13.00 -5.72
N GLN A 229 7.07 11.73 -6.09
CA GLN A 229 6.67 11.29 -7.43
C GLN A 229 5.50 10.33 -7.35
N ILE A 230 4.42 10.62 -8.06
CA ILE A 230 3.25 9.76 -8.15
C ILE A 230 3.22 9.07 -9.51
N ILE A 231 3.15 7.74 -9.51
CA ILE A 231 3.14 6.88 -10.70
C ILE A 231 1.93 5.94 -10.67
N ASP A 232 1.60 5.39 -11.84
CA ASP A 232 0.54 4.39 -12.02
C ASP A 232 1.13 3.18 -12.78
N ARG A 233 1.66 2.22 -12.02
CA ARG A 233 2.35 1.03 -12.54
C ARG A 233 1.75 -0.24 -11.94
N PRO A 234 0.67 -0.80 -12.51
CA PRO A 234 0.09 -2.06 -12.04
C PRO A 234 0.94 -3.28 -12.41
N VAL A 235 1.86 -3.14 -13.35
CA VAL A 235 2.82 -4.19 -13.73
C VAL A 235 4.23 -3.68 -13.47
N LYS A 236 4.99 -4.44 -12.70
CA LYS A 236 6.41 -4.25 -12.46
C LYS A 236 7.15 -5.52 -12.84
N PHE A 237 8.37 -5.35 -13.32
CA PHE A 237 9.22 -6.47 -13.66
C PHE A 237 10.68 -6.11 -13.44
N SER A 238 11.52 -7.13 -13.29
CA SER A 238 12.95 -6.99 -13.08
C SER A 238 13.71 -8.17 -13.68
N VAL A 239 14.91 -7.90 -14.19
CA VAL A 239 15.94 -8.92 -14.40
C VAL A 239 16.92 -8.76 -13.26
N GLU A 240 17.01 -9.78 -12.40
CA GLU A 240 17.88 -9.75 -11.24
C GLU A 240 19.34 -10.08 -11.65
N PRO A 241 20.35 -9.74 -10.82
CA PRO A 241 21.76 -9.94 -11.17
C PRO A 241 22.16 -11.38 -11.52
N ASP A 242 21.39 -12.37 -11.05
CA ASP A 242 21.58 -13.79 -11.38
C ASP A 242 20.97 -14.19 -12.74
N GLY A 243 20.38 -13.23 -13.47
CA GLY A 243 19.68 -13.42 -14.73
C GLY A 243 18.22 -13.86 -14.58
N SER A 244 17.72 -14.05 -13.36
CA SER A 244 16.33 -14.44 -13.14
C SER A 244 15.37 -13.30 -13.47
N ARG A 245 14.25 -13.63 -14.09
CA ARG A 245 13.21 -12.70 -14.53
C ARG A 245 12.02 -12.77 -13.59
N TRP A 246 11.63 -11.64 -13.03
CA TRP A 246 10.51 -11.54 -12.11
C TRP A 246 9.43 -10.60 -12.65
N LEU A 247 8.18 -10.98 -12.43
CA LEU A 247 7.00 -10.23 -12.83
C LEU A 247 6.04 -10.10 -11.63
N GLU A 248 5.58 -8.88 -11.35
CA GLU A 248 4.60 -8.56 -10.31
C GLU A 248 3.44 -7.81 -10.97
N VAL A 249 2.22 -8.30 -10.76
CA VAL A 249 1.01 -7.78 -11.40
C VAL A 249 -0.09 -7.56 -10.37
N HIS A 250 -0.58 -6.33 -10.32
CA HIS A 250 -1.74 -5.88 -9.54
C HIS A 250 -2.94 -5.62 -10.44
N GLU A 251 -4.12 -5.51 -9.83
CA GLU A 251 -5.31 -5.03 -10.54
C GLU A 251 -5.16 -3.55 -10.93
N PRO A 252 -5.32 -3.16 -12.21
CA PRO A 252 -5.25 -1.76 -12.60
C PRO A 252 -6.34 -0.90 -11.96
N LEU A 253 -6.03 0.37 -11.74
CA LEU A 253 -7.05 1.35 -11.37
C LEU A 253 -8.07 1.50 -12.50
N SER A 254 -9.35 1.32 -12.17
CA SER A 254 -10.45 1.63 -13.09
C SER A 254 -10.34 3.06 -13.62
N ARG A 255 -10.64 3.22 -14.91
CA ARG A 255 -10.45 4.46 -15.67
C ARG A 255 -11.64 5.41 -15.55
N ASN A 256 -12.78 4.88 -15.16
CA ASN A 256 -14.03 5.61 -15.00
C ASN A 256 -14.93 4.91 -13.97
N ARG A 257 -16.06 5.54 -13.66
CA ARG A 257 -17.04 5.01 -12.70
C ARG A 257 -17.67 3.69 -13.16
N ALA A 258 -17.98 3.54 -14.44
CA ALA A 258 -18.58 2.32 -14.97
C ALA A 258 -17.66 1.10 -14.81
N GLU A 259 -16.35 1.26 -15.03
CA GLU A 259 -15.35 0.22 -14.75
C GLU A 259 -15.18 -0.02 -13.24
N PHE A 260 -15.30 1.02 -12.41
CA PHE A 260 -15.22 0.87 -10.96
C PHE A 260 -16.39 0.06 -10.38
N GLU A 261 -17.57 0.20 -10.96
CA GLU A 261 -18.81 -0.47 -10.54
C GLU A 261 -19.05 -1.81 -11.25
N SER A 262 -18.13 -2.24 -12.13
CA SER A 262 -18.26 -3.47 -12.90
C SER A 262 -17.44 -4.61 -12.30
N ASP A 263 -17.94 -5.83 -12.43
CA ASP A 263 -17.19 -7.06 -12.11
C ASP A 263 -16.17 -7.45 -13.20
N LYS A 264 -16.09 -6.68 -14.30
CA LYS A 264 -15.14 -6.96 -15.39
C LYS A 264 -13.73 -6.53 -15.00
N LYS A 265 -12.74 -7.38 -15.29
CA LYS A 265 -11.33 -7.02 -15.13
C LYS A 265 -10.96 -5.83 -15.99
N VAL A 266 -10.29 -4.86 -15.38
CA VAL A 266 -9.68 -3.73 -16.10
C VAL A 266 -8.53 -4.27 -16.95
N PRO A 267 -8.43 -3.90 -18.25
CA PRO A 267 -7.32 -4.33 -19.09
C PRO A 267 -5.96 -3.84 -18.55
N LEU A 268 -4.94 -4.71 -18.58
CA LEU A 268 -3.58 -4.33 -18.19
C LEU A 268 -2.97 -3.36 -19.22
N PRO A 269 -2.19 -2.36 -18.79
CA PRO A 269 -1.45 -1.50 -19.71
C PRO A 269 -0.27 -2.28 -20.31
N VAL A 270 -0.45 -2.80 -21.52
CA VAL A 270 0.60 -3.57 -22.21
C VAL A 270 1.52 -2.63 -23.00
N THR A 271 2.58 -2.15 -22.34
CA THR A 271 3.62 -1.30 -22.95
C THR A 271 4.53 -2.10 -23.90
N PRO A 272 5.20 -1.47 -24.88
CA PRO A 272 6.17 -2.15 -25.73
C PRO A 272 7.28 -2.85 -24.93
N VAL A 273 7.78 -2.19 -23.88
CA VAL A 273 8.81 -2.75 -22.98
C VAL A 273 8.29 -4.00 -22.28
N LEU A 274 7.06 -3.98 -21.76
CA LEU A 274 6.47 -5.17 -21.14
C LEU A 274 6.31 -6.30 -22.16
N ARG A 275 5.86 -6.01 -23.39
CA ARG A 275 5.73 -7.03 -24.45
C ARG A 275 7.06 -7.70 -24.75
N THR A 276 8.13 -6.93 -24.85
CA THR A 276 9.47 -7.49 -25.08
C THR A 276 9.95 -8.28 -23.86
N PHE A 277 9.69 -7.79 -22.64
CA PHE A 277 10.12 -8.47 -21.42
C PHE A 277 9.48 -9.86 -21.25
N ILE A 278 8.20 -9.99 -21.59
CA ILE A 278 7.43 -11.24 -21.44
C ILE A 278 7.49 -12.15 -22.68
N LYS A 279 8.17 -11.72 -23.75
CA LYS A 279 8.34 -12.48 -25.00
C LYS A 279 9.83 -12.69 -25.24
N GLY A 280 10.36 -13.78 -24.71
CA GLY A 280 11.74 -14.22 -24.90
C GLY A 280 11.86 -15.72 -24.66
N ASP A 281 12.91 -16.33 -25.20
CA ASP A 281 13.18 -17.76 -25.03
C ASP A 281 13.60 -18.12 -23.60
N ASP A 282 14.00 -17.11 -22.82
CA ASP A 282 14.39 -17.19 -21.43
C ASP A 282 13.22 -16.98 -20.45
N VAL A 283 11.98 -17.03 -20.94
CA VAL A 283 10.75 -16.84 -20.17
C VAL A 283 9.81 -18.04 -20.31
N ASP A 284 9.27 -18.50 -19.18
CA ASP A 284 8.16 -19.45 -19.12
C ASP A 284 6.85 -18.73 -19.49
N THR A 285 6.43 -18.89 -20.74
CA THR A 285 5.22 -18.23 -21.28
C THR A 285 3.94 -18.70 -20.60
N SER A 286 3.88 -19.94 -20.11
CA SER A 286 2.73 -20.44 -19.35
C SER A 286 2.61 -19.68 -18.03
N ARG A 287 3.74 -19.52 -17.32
CA ARG A 287 3.77 -18.78 -16.05
C ARG A 287 3.50 -17.29 -16.23
N VAL A 288 3.99 -16.69 -17.32
CA VAL A 288 3.62 -15.31 -17.68
C VAL A 288 2.11 -15.15 -17.79
N ASN A 289 1.45 -16.03 -18.56
CA ASN A 289 0.00 -15.95 -18.75
C ASN A 289 -0.74 -16.10 -17.42
N GLU A 290 -0.33 -17.06 -16.58
CA GLU A 290 -0.88 -17.25 -15.25
C GLU A 290 -0.74 -15.97 -14.39
N VAL A 291 0.42 -15.33 -14.38
CA VAL A 291 0.65 -14.11 -13.59
C VAL A 291 -0.21 -12.93 -14.08
N LEU A 292 -0.30 -12.74 -15.40
CA LEU A 292 -1.12 -11.68 -16.02
C LEU A 292 -2.63 -11.87 -15.76
N GLU A 293 -3.07 -13.12 -15.69
CA GLU A 293 -4.46 -13.46 -15.37
C GLU A 293 -4.73 -13.39 -13.87
N ARG A 294 -3.83 -13.95 -13.04
CA ARG A 294 -4.03 -14.11 -11.60
C ARG A 294 -3.94 -12.80 -10.83
N ARG A 295 -3.00 -11.93 -11.22
CA ARG A 295 -2.79 -10.59 -10.62
C ARG A 295 -2.73 -10.63 -9.09
N SER A 296 -1.87 -11.50 -8.56
CA SER A 296 -1.77 -11.75 -7.12
C SER A 296 -1.12 -10.62 -6.33
N GLY A 297 -0.57 -9.60 -7.00
CA GLY A 297 0.23 -8.54 -6.37
C GLY A 297 1.55 -9.04 -5.78
N MET A 298 1.97 -10.27 -6.10
CA MET A 298 3.22 -10.87 -5.63
C MET A 298 4.18 -11.07 -6.81
N PRO A 299 5.50 -10.84 -6.61
CA PRO A 299 6.50 -11.20 -7.60
C PRO A 299 6.53 -12.70 -7.88
N VAL A 300 6.58 -13.07 -9.15
CA VAL A 300 6.72 -14.46 -9.61
C VAL A 300 7.92 -14.56 -10.54
N ASN A 301 8.77 -15.55 -10.28
CA ASN A 301 9.89 -15.88 -11.17
C ASN A 301 9.33 -16.55 -12.44
N ILE A 302 9.44 -15.84 -13.56
CA ILE A 302 8.97 -16.25 -14.88
C ILE A 302 10.11 -16.75 -15.77
N SER A 303 11.31 -16.98 -15.24
CA SER A 303 12.44 -17.50 -16.02
C SER A 303 12.07 -18.86 -16.59
N ALA A 304 12.43 -19.11 -17.86
CA ALA A 304 12.38 -20.45 -18.41
C ALA A 304 13.25 -21.38 -17.55
N GLY A 305 12.73 -22.54 -17.14
CA GLY A 305 13.55 -23.54 -16.47
C GLY A 305 14.73 -23.87 -17.36
N ARG A 306 15.97 -23.82 -16.84
CA ARG A 306 17.09 -24.43 -17.54
C ARG A 306 16.74 -25.91 -17.69
N SER A 307 16.37 -26.33 -18.90
CA SER A 307 16.41 -27.73 -19.28
C SER A 307 17.84 -28.19 -19.03
N GLY A 308 18.07 -28.87 -17.91
CA GLY A 308 19.36 -29.48 -17.61
C GLY A 308 19.68 -30.46 -18.71
N LEU A 309 20.81 -30.22 -19.39
CA LEU A 309 21.60 -31.29 -20.00
C LEU A 309 22.54 -31.85 -18.93
#